data_AF-R7UZD1-F1
#
_entry.id   AF-R7UZD1-F1
#
_cell.length_a   1.000
_cell.length_b   1.000
_cell.length_c   1.000
_cell.angle_alpha   90.00
_cell.angle_beta   90.00
_cell.angle_gamma   90.00
#
_symmetry.space_group_name_H-M   'P 1'
#
loop_
_entity.id
_entity.type
_entity.pdbx_description
1 polymer ?
#
loop_
_entity_poly.entity_id
_entity_poly.type
_entity_poly.pdbx_seq_one_letter_code
_entity_poly.pdbx_strand_id
1 'polypeptide(L)'
;MSFIQAPLTSVMPSHRLLLTGFGPGERSEANKQIRALGGKFINANEYRADCTHIVCKNPSRSEKFLSGCLEGKWILTPAYLRDSVQNGAWLPEEAYEWSDSTPHVGSPLLLPNLLNAPKRCRMRVKNRLKLFRDWRVLFLVDDAVRKKVYSKLIECGGGQVVKTVAITRQGVRFTGLVTHAFYDATYEHLASELKKSGVACYEPVFIGECILKVWN
;
A
#
# COMPACT_ATOMS: atom_id res chain seq x y z
N MET A 1 -42.89 -2.78 -34.27
CA MET A 1 -41.87 -1.80 -33.83
C MET A 1 -41.36 -2.23 -32.47
N SER A 2 -40.30 -3.03 -32.42
CA SER A 2 -39.67 -3.49 -31.18
C SER A 2 -38.49 -2.59 -30.85
N PHE A 3 -38.62 -1.81 -29.78
CA PHE A 3 -37.50 -1.08 -29.20
C PHE A 3 -36.59 -2.09 -28.50
N ILE A 4 -35.40 -2.32 -29.06
CA ILE A 4 -34.32 -3.03 -28.38
C ILE A 4 -33.67 -2.01 -27.45
N GLN A 5 -33.96 -2.10 -26.16
CA GLN A 5 -33.26 -1.33 -25.14
C GLN A 5 -31.86 -1.93 -24.97
N ALA A 6 -30.84 -1.16 -25.33
CA ALA A 6 -29.44 -1.54 -25.13
C ALA A 6 -29.18 -1.81 -23.63
N PRO A 7 -28.34 -2.80 -23.28
CA PRO A 7 -28.01 -3.05 -21.88
C PRO A 7 -27.30 -1.84 -21.29
N LEU A 8 -27.75 -1.38 -20.12
CA LEU A 8 -27.02 -0.42 -19.29
C LEU A 8 -25.65 -1.02 -18.98
N THR A 9 -24.63 -0.62 -19.73
CA THR A 9 -23.24 -0.90 -19.37
C THR A 9 -23.01 -0.23 -18.03
N SER A 10 -22.90 -1.03 -16.97
CA SER A 10 -22.49 -0.57 -15.65
C SER A 10 -21.11 0.05 -15.77
N VAL A 11 -21.05 1.36 -15.98
CA VAL A 11 -19.80 2.13 -15.97
C VAL A 11 -19.28 2.01 -14.55
N MET A 12 -18.21 1.26 -14.34
CA MET A 12 -17.60 1.16 -13.02
C MET A 12 -17.24 2.57 -12.53
N PRO A 13 -17.54 2.93 -11.27
CA PRO A 13 -17.21 4.24 -10.77
C PRO A 13 -15.71 4.52 -10.91
N SER A 14 -15.35 5.68 -11.45
CA SER A 14 -13.94 6.15 -11.52
C SER A 14 -13.33 6.27 -10.13
N HIS A 15 -14.16 6.57 -9.13
CA HIS A 15 -13.79 6.77 -7.74
C HIS A 15 -14.17 5.56 -6.89
N ARG A 16 -13.19 4.71 -6.58
CA ARG A 16 -13.33 3.58 -5.66
C ARG A 16 -12.38 3.80 -4.49
N LEU A 17 -12.92 4.16 -3.33
CA LEU A 17 -12.15 4.71 -2.23
C LEU A 17 -12.06 3.74 -1.05
N LEU A 18 -10.85 3.61 -0.50
CA LEU A 18 -10.61 3.05 0.82
C LEU A 18 -10.47 4.18 1.84
N LEU A 19 -10.74 3.85 3.11
CA LEU A 19 -10.49 4.74 4.25
C LEU A 19 -9.44 4.11 5.18
N THR A 20 -8.53 4.92 5.73
CA THR A 20 -7.57 4.52 6.77
C THR A 20 -7.46 5.56 7.89
N GLY A 21 -7.39 5.08 9.14
CA GLY A 21 -7.31 5.93 10.33
C GLY A 21 -8.63 6.52 10.83
N PHE A 22 -9.78 6.07 10.33
CA PHE A 22 -11.11 6.58 10.70
C PHE A 22 -11.85 5.64 11.66
N GLY A 23 -12.52 6.21 12.66
CA GLY A 23 -13.44 5.47 13.54
C GLY A 23 -14.78 5.13 12.88
N PRO A 24 -15.64 4.30 13.50
CA PRO A 24 -16.90 3.84 12.91
C PRO A 24 -17.84 4.96 12.45
N GLY A 25 -18.04 6.00 13.28
CA GLY A 25 -18.89 7.15 12.94
C GLY A 25 -18.35 7.94 11.75
N GLU A 26 -17.05 8.21 11.74
CA GLU A 26 -16.39 8.94 10.65
C GLU A 26 -16.42 8.15 9.33
N ARG A 27 -16.29 6.81 9.40
CA ARG A 27 -16.43 5.93 8.23
C ARG A 27 -17.84 5.97 7.65
N SER A 28 -18.86 6.00 8.52
CA SER A 28 -20.26 6.13 8.09
C SER A 28 -20.46 7.45 7.34
N GLU A 29 -19.93 8.54 7.87
CA GLU A 29 -20.05 9.86 7.25
C GLU A 29 -19.30 9.94 5.92
N ALA A 30 -18.04 9.50 5.87
CA ALA A 30 -17.27 9.44 4.64
C ALA A 30 -17.95 8.56 3.57
N ASN A 31 -18.59 7.46 3.95
CA ASN A 31 -19.37 6.63 3.03
C ASN A 31 -20.57 7.39 2.42
N LYS A 32 -21.29 8.21 3.21
CA LYS A 32 -22.35 9.07 2.67
C LYS A 32 -21.80 10.06 1.66
N GLN A 33 -20.70 10.73 2.00
CA GLN A 33 -20.04 11.71 1.12
C GLN A 33 -19.59 11.07 -0.21
N ILE A 34 -18.93 9.91 -0.14
CA ILE A 34 -18.49 9.16 -1.31
C ILE A 34 -19.67 8.80 -2.22
N ARG A 35 -20.78 8.34 -1.64
CA ARG A 35 -21.97 7.94 -2.41
C ARG A 35 -22.70 9.13 -3.02
N ALA A 36 -22.77 10.26 -2.31
CA ALA A 36 -23.36 11.49 -2.83
C ALA A 36 -22.65 11.98 -4.10
N LEU A 37 -21.35 11.72 -4.22
CA LEU A 37 -20.53 12.05 -5.39
C LEU A 37 -20.49 10.93 -6.45
N GLY A 38 -21.31 9.88 -6.31
CA GLY A 38 -21.35 8.75 -7.25
C GLY A 38 -20.16 7.79 -7.16
N GLY A 39 -19.36 7.86 -6.10
CA GLY A 39 -18.24 6.96 -5.86
C GLY A 39 -18.62 5.66 -5.15
N LYS A 40 -17.67 4.71 -5.12
CA LYS A 40 -17.79 3.44 -4.40
C LYS A 40 -16.90 3.44 -3.16
N PHE A 41 -17.51 3.35 -1.98
CA PHE A 41 -16.77 3.05 -0.76
C PHE A 41 -16.45 1.55 -0.69
N ILE A 42 -15.16 1.21 -0.61
CA ILE A 42 -14.69 -0.16 -0.38
C ILE A 42 -14.63 -0.39 1.13
N ASN A 43 -15.68 -0.99 1.70
CA ASN A 43 -15.73 -1.30 3.13
C ASN A 43 -14.93 -2.57 3.47
N ALA A 44 -13.60 -2.48 3.40
CA ALA A 44 -12.68 -3.55 3.78
C ALA A 44 -11.73 -3.08 4.89
N ASN A 45 -11.27 -4.01 5.72
CA ASN A 45 -10.21 -3.74 6.70
C ASN A 45 -8.82 -3.90 6.08
N GLU A 46 -8.67 -4.85 5.15
CA GLU A 46 -7.45 -5.07 4.37
C GLU A 46 -7.35 -4.11 3.19
N TYR A 47 -6.16 -3.99 2.61
CA TYR A 47 -5.97 -3.30 1.34
C TYR A 47 -6.66 -4.05 0.18
N ARG A 48 -7.14 -3.27 -0.80
CA ARG A 48 -7.86 -3.77 -1.98
C ARG A 48 -7.29 -3.09 -3.22
N ALA A 49 -6.64 -3.88 -4.09
CA ALA A 49 -5.97 -3.37 -5.30
C ALA A 49 -6.92 -2.69 -6.28
N ASP A 50 -8.22 -3.03 -6.22
CA ASP A 50 -9.26 -2.33 -6.93
C ASP A 50 -9.61 -0.97 -6.27
N CYS A 51 -8.85 -0.39 -5.35
CA CYS A 51 -9.04 1.03 -5.04
C CYS A 51 -8.37 1.93 -6.11
N THR A 52 -8.92 3.14 -6.29
CA THR A 52 -8.26 4.24 -7.01
C THR A 52 -7.73 5.29 -6.04
N HIS A 53 -8.41 5.47 -4.90
CA HIS A 53 -8.06 6.45 -3.87
C HIS A 53 -8.07 5.82 -2.48
N ILE A 54 -7.28 6.41 -1.58
CA ILE A 54 -7.29 6.14 -0.15
C ILE A 54 -7.42 7.49 0.56
N VAL A 55 -8.55 7.72 1.22
CA VAL A 55 -8.67 8.86 2.12
C VAL A 55 -8.04 8.45 3.45
N CYS A 56 -7.12 9.25 3.92
CA CYS A 56 -6.25 8.97 5.05
C CYS A 56 -6.41 10.08 6.09
N LYS A 57 -6.85 9.72 7.31
CA LYS A 57 -7.04 10.71 8.38
C LYS A 57 -5.72 11.32 8.84
N ASN A 58 -4.70 10.48 9.00
CA ASN A 58 -3.32 10.85 9.27
C ASN A 58 -2.39 9.82 8.60
N PRO A 59 -1.30 10.25 7.94
CA PRO A 59 -0.31 9.34 7.37
C PRO A 59 0.19 8.35 8.43
N SER A 60 0.32 7.08 8.04
CA SER A 60 0.68 5.99 8.96
C SER A 60 1.39 4.85 8.22
N ARG A 61 1.98 3.91 8.96
CA ARG A 61 2.56 2.67 8.42
C ARG A 61 1.51 1.56 8.24
N SER A 62 0.24 1.89 8.09
CA SER A 62 -0.83 0.90 7.87
C SER A 62 -0.67 0.20 6.51
N GLU A 63 -1.14 -1.05 6.41
CA GLU A 63 -1.11 -1.82 5.15
C GLU A 63 -1.72 -1.03 3.99
N LYS A 64 -2.88 -0.40 4.20
CA LYS A 64 -3.56 0.39 3.16
C LYS A 64 -2.70 1.56 2.69
N PHE A 65 -2.09 2.31 3.60
CA PHE A 65 -1.26 3.45 3.26
C PHE A 65 -0.03 3.00 2.45
N LEU A 66 0.71 2.01 2.96
CA LEU A 66 1.93 1.52 2.32
C LEU A 66 1.65 0.85 0.97
N SER A 67 0.60 0.04 0.86
CA SER A 67 0.18 -0.57 -0.41
C SER A 67 -0.29 0.47 -1.42
N GLY A 68 -1.04 1.48 -0.96
CA GLY A 68 -1.45 2.63 -1.77
C GLY A 68 -0.27 3.38 -2.35
N CYS A 69 0.77 3.64 -1.56
CA CYS A 69 2.01 4.23 -2.03
C CYS A 69 2.64 3.36 -3.13
N LEU A 70 2.86 2.08 -2.86
CA LEU A 70 3.51 1.13 -3.79
C LEU A 70 2.79 0.96 -5.13
N GLU A 71 1.47 1.11 -5.14
CA GLU A 71 0.64 1.08 -6.35
C GLU A 71 0.37 2.47 -6.96
N GLY A 72 0.88 3.54 -6.35
CA GLY A 72 0.70 4.89 -6.86
C GLY A 72 -0.76 5.35 -6.84
N LYS A 73 -1.53 4.89 -5.84
CA LYS A 73 -2.89 5.38 -5.59
C LYS A 73 -2.85 6.81 -5.08
N TRP A 74 -3.94 7.54 -5.27
CA TRP A 74 -4.12 8.82 -4.58
C TRP A 74 -4.29 8.60 -3.08
N ILE A 75 -3.47 9.26 -2.26
CA ILE A 75 -3.61 9.23 -0.80
C ILE A 75 -3.94 10.64 -0.34
N LEU A 76 -5.21 10.85 -0.01
CA LEU A 76 -5.80 12.18 0.15
C LEU A 76 -6.18 12.45 1.60
N THR A 77 -6.20 13.74 1.97
CA THR A 77 -6.72 14.21 3.25
C THR A 77 -8.25 14.08 3.32
N PRO A 78 -8.86 14.10 4.52
CA PRO A 78 -10.32 14.09 4.65
C PRO A 78 -11.02 15.31 4.03
N ALA A 79 -10.29 16.41 3.81
CA ALA A 79 -10.84 17.62 3.18
C ALA A 79 -11.32 17.34 1.74
N TYR A 80 -10.69 16.39 1.04
CA TYR A 80 -11.09 16.00 -0.31
C TYR A 80 -12.58 15.65 -0.41
N LEU A 81 -13.09 14.85 0.54
CA LEU A 81 -14.49 14.43 0.54
C LEU A 81 -15.41 15.60 0.89
N ARG A 82 -15.06 16.38 1.91
CA ARG A 82 -15.90 17.50 2.36
C ARG A 82 -16.05 18.55 1.27
N ASP A 83 -14.93 18.97 0.70
CA ASP A 83 -14.90 20.07 -0.27
C ASP A 83 -15.50 19.64 -1.61
N SER A 84 -15.28 18.38 -2.02
CA SER A 84 -15.93 17.81 -3.22
C SER A 84 -17.46 17.74 -3.05
N VAL A 85 -17.96 17.32 -1.88
CA VAL A 85 -19.40 17.34 -1.59
C VAL A 85 -19.95 18.76 -1.63
N GLN A 86 -19.24 19.72 -1.05
CA GLN A 86 -19.65 21.13 -1.07
C GLN A 86 -19.70 21.71 -2.49
N ASN A 87 -18.79 21.29 -3.37
CA ASN A 87 -18.79 21.67 -4.79
C ASN A 87 -19.77 20.86 -5.66
N GLY A 88 -20.35 19.77 -5.12
CA GLY A 88 -21.20 18.85 -5.88
C GLY A 88 -20.45 18.02 -6.94
N ALA A 89 -19.11 18.00 -6.92
CA ALA A 89 -18.29 17.28 -7.89
C ALA A 89 -16.94 16.88 -7.28
N TRP A 90 -16.32 15.82 -7.82
CA TRP A 90 -14.95 15.44 -7.46
C TRP A 90 -13.98 16.57 -7.85
N LEU A 91 -13.24 17.09 -6.86
CA LEU A 91 -12.22 18.11 -7.08
C LEU A 91 -10.90 17.48 -7.56
N PRO A 92 -9.95 18.27 -8.08
CA PRO A 92 -8.62 17.76 -8.44
C PRO A 92 -7.86 17.21 -7.23
N GLU A 93 -7.33 16.00 -7.35
CA GLU A 93 -6.70 15.26 -6.26
C GLU A 93 -5.41 15.92 -5.73
N GLU A 94 -4.67 16.63 -6.58
CA GLU A 94 -3.36 17.23 -6.25
C GLU A 94 -3.43 18.19 -5.05
N ALA A 95 -4.52 18.96 -4.93
CA ALA A 95 -4.71 19.91 -3.85
C ALA A 95 -4.96 19.24 -2.49
N TYR A 96 -5.28 17.94 -2.50
CA TYR A 96 -5.66 17.18 -1.31
C TYR A 96 -4.71 16.03 -1.00
N GLU A 97 -3.70 15.79 -1.84
CA GLU A 97 -2.69 14.76 -1.62
C GLU A 97 -1.84 15.12 -0.41
N TRP A 98 -1.66 14.14 0.49
CA TRP A 98 -0.80 14.31 1.65
C TRP A 98 0.62 14.72 1.21
N SER A 99 1.13 15.77 1.86
CA SER A 99 2.42 16.39 1.61
C SER A 99 2.92 17.14 2.85
N ASP A 100 4.16 17.60 2.84
CA ASP A 100 4.70 18.51 3.86
C ASP A 100 3.91 19.82 4.02
N SER A 101 3.35 20.34 2.93
CA SER A 101 2.48 21.53 2.94
C SER A 101 1.09 21.31 3.56
N THR A 102 0.71 20.05 3.82
CA THR A 102 -0.60 19.74 4.40
C THR A 102 -0.63 20.17 5.87
N PRO A 103 -1.60 21.01 6.31
CA PRO A 103 -1.74 21.36 7.71
C PRO A 103 -1.96 20.11 8.57
N HIS A 104 -0.97 19.76 9.40
CA HIS A 104 -1.04 18.63 10.32
C HIS A 104 -0.74 19.14 11.73
N VAL A 105 -1.79 19.38 12.51
CA VAL A 105 -1.66 19.86 13.89
C VAL A 105 -1.13 18.70 14.75
N GLY A 106 0.08 18.87 15.30
CA GLY A 106 0.45 18.23 16.57
C GLY A 106 0.96 16.79 16.55
N SER A 107 1.73 16.36 15.55
CA SER A 107 2.55 15.14 15.72
C SER A 107 3.99 15.34 15.28
N PRO A 108 4.92 15.60 16.22
CA PRO A 108 6.37 15.57 15.99
C PRO A 108 6.90 14.24 15.40
N LEU A 109 6.03 13.22 15.29
CA LEU A 109 6.34 11.87 14.80
C LEU A 109 5.98 11.67 13.31
N LEU A 110 5.34 12.65 12.65
CA LEU A 110 5.12 12.61 11.20
C LEU A 110 6.40 13.00 10.47
N LEU A 111 7.26 12.01 10.26
CA LEU A 111 8.50 12.19 9.52
C LEU A 111 8.20 12.72 8.10
N PRO A 112 8.99 13.67 7.56
CA PRO A 112 8.82 14.19 6.19
C PRO A 112 8.72 13.07 5.14
N ASN A 113 9.46 11.99 5.36
CA ASN A 113 9.45 10.77 4.57
C ASN A 113 8.06 10.12 4.44
N LEU A 114 7.25 10.19 5.49
CA LEU A 114 5.89 9.67 5.52
C LEU A 114 4.90 10.59 4.80
N LEU A 115 5.05 11.90 4.98
CA LEU A 115 4.21 12.92 4.33
C LEU A 115 4.42 12.95 2.81
N ASN A 116 5.66 12.84 2.35
CA ASN A 116 6.01 12.94 0.93
C ASN A 116 6.00 11.59 0.20
N ALA A 117 5.79 10.47 0.90
CA ALA A 117 5.71 9.14 0.28
C ALA A 117 4.61 9.00 -0.78
N PRO A 118 3.37 9.49 -0.58
CA PRO A 118 2.30 9.35 -1.58
C PRO A 118 2.68 9.87 -2.96
N LYS A 119 3.01 11.16 -3.05
CA LYS A 119 3.39 11.82 -4.31
C LYS A 119 4.63 11.18 -4.92
N ARG A 120 5.67 10.91 -4.11
CA ARG A 120 6.91 10.30 -4.56
C ARG A 120 6.66 8.93 -5.20
N CYS A 121 5.94 8.05 -4.50
CA CYS A 121 5.67 6.71 -5.01
C CYS A 121 4.74 6.74 -6.23
N ARG A 122 3.72 7.60 -6.25
CA ARG A 122 2.83 7.79 -7.41
C ARG A 122 3.60 8.20 -8.66
N MET A 123 4.53 9.16 -8.55
CA MET A 123 5.36 9.58 -9.68
C MET A 123 6.27 8.46 -10.18
N ARG A 124 6.83 7.62 -9.29
CA ARG A 124 7.62 6.44 -9.69
C ARG A 124 6.78 5.41 -10.42
N VAL A 125 5.59 5.09 -9.92
CA VAL A 125 4.68 4.14 -10.56
C VAL A 125 4.23 4.66 -11.93
N LYS A 126 3.95 5.96 -12.07
CA LYS A 126 3.69 6.62 -13.36
C LYS A 126 4.84 6.41 -14.36
N ASN A 127 6.08 6.46 -13.87
CA ASN A 127 7.29 6.18 -14.66
C ASN A 127 7.62 4.67 -14.78
N ARG A 128 6.68 3.77 -14.43
CA ARG A 128 6.84 2.30 -14.47
C ARG A 128 7.98 1.79 -13.58
N LEU A 129 8.35 2.53 -12.55
CA LEU A 129 9.38 2.18 -11.57
C LEU A 129 8.73 1.59 -10.31
N LYS A 130 8.66 0.27 -10.27
CA LYS A 130 8.19 -0.51 -9.11
C LYS A 130 9.32 -0.72 -8.10
N LEU A 131 9.05 -0.48 -6.81
CA LEU A 131 10.08 -0.44 -5.76
C LEU A 131 10.79 -1.78 -5.56
N PHE A 132 10.04 -2.87 -5.64
CA PHE A 132 10.50 -4.23 -5.37
C PHE A 132 10.54 -5.10 -6.64
N ARG A 133 10.59 -4.50 -7.83
CA ARG A 133 10.48 -5.20 -9.14
C ARG A 133 11.41 -6.40 -9.31
N ASP A 134 12.61 -6.34 -8.74
CA ASP A 134 13.64 -7.37 -8.88
C ASP A 134 13.79 -8.21 -7.60
N TRP A 135 12.88 -8.02 -6.63
CA TRP A 135 12.89 -8.73 -5.37
C TRP A 135 12.15 -10.06 -5.48
N ARG A 136 12.86 -11.14 -5.16
CA ARG A 136 12.31 -12.46 -4.83
C ARG A 136 12.56 -12.71 -3.35
N VAL A 137 11.47 -12.75 -2.59
CA VAL A 137 11.48 -12.59 -1.13
C VAL A 137 11.06 -13.87 -0.43
N LEU A 138 11.87 -14.30 0.53
CA LEU A 138 11.53 -15.35 1.48
C LEU A 138 11.10 -14.75 2.81
N PHE A 139 9.98 -15.22 3.38
CA PHE A 139 9.54 -14.85 4.72
C PHE A 139 9.70 -16.02 5.71
N LEU A 140 10.63 -15.85 6.64
CA LEU A 140 10.88 -16.70 7.82
C LEU A 140 10.26 -16.01 9.05
N VAL A 141 8.93 -15.90 9.04
CA VAL A 141 8.14 -15.15 10.03
C VAL A 141 7.06 -16.07 10.56
N ASP A 142 6.94 -16.17 11.88
CA ASP A 142 6.03 -17.12 12.54
C ASP A 142 4.56 -16.67 12.45
N ASP A 143 4.31 -15.38 12.65
CA ASP A 143 2.98 -14.80 12.55
C ASP A 143 2.49 -14.79 11.09
N ALA A 144 1.53 -15.68 10.80
CA ALA A 144 0.93 -15.84 9.48
C ALA A 144 0.15 -14.59 9.00
N VAL A 145 -0.50 -13.85 9.91
CA VAL A 145 -1.24 -12.63 9.58
C VAL A 145 -0.26 -11.54 9.17
N ARG A 146 0.79 -11.35 9.96
CA ARG A 146 1.85 -10.39 9.65
C ARG A 146 2.60 -10.76 8.37
N LYS A 147 2.91 -12.04 8.17
CA LYS A 147 3.48 -12.56 6.91
C LYS A 147 2.60 -12.29 5.70
N LYS A 148 1.27 -12.43 5.83
CA LYS A 148 0.31 -12.08 4.76
C LYS A 148 0.38 -10.60 4.39
N VAL A 149 0.42 -9.71 5.38
CA VAL A 149 0.54 -8.25 5.17
C VAL A 149 1.85 -7.91 4.46
N TYR A 150 2.99 -8.43 4.94
CA TYR A 150 4.28 -8.16 4.28
C TYR A 150 4.35 -8.75 2.87
N SER A 151 3.81 -9.94 2.66
CA SER A 151 3.71 -10.54 1.33
C SER A 151 2.93 -9.64 0.38
N LYS A 152 1.80 -9.09 0.83
CA LYS A 152 1.01 -8.13 0.05
C LYS A 152 1.81 -6.87 -0.31
N LEU A 153 2.60 -6.33 0.61
CA LEU A 153 3.46 -5.17 0.33
C LEU A 153 4.52 -5.49 -0.73
N ILE A 154 5.17 -6.66 -0.64
CA ILE A 154 6.13 -7.09 -1.67
C ILE A 154 5.46 -7.17 -3.05
N GLU A 155 4.29 -7.80 -3.13
CA GLU A 155 3.51 -7.93 -4.37
C GLU A 155 3.08 -6.55 -4.94
N CYS A 156 2.56 -5.64 -4.11
CA CYS A 156 2.16 -4.30 -4.53
C CYS A 156 3.33 -3.50 -5.12
N GLY A 157 4.53 -3.70 -4.54
CA GLY A 157 5.78 -3.13 -5.00
C GLY A 157 6.40 -3.83 -6.22
N GLY A 158 5.76 -4.86 -6.77
CA GLY A 158 6.21 -5.59 -7.96
C GLY A 158 7.18 -6.74 -7.68
N GLY A 159 7.41 -7.07 -6.40
CA GLY A 159 8.24 -8.21 -6.02
C GLY A 159 7.45 -9.52 -5.99
N GLN A 160 8.18 -10.61 -5.81
CA GLN A 160 7.63 -11.97 -5.77
C GLN A 160 7.91 -12.62 -4.41
N VAL A 161 6.91 -13.28 -3.85
CA VAL A 161 7.05 -14.03 -2.59
C VAL A 161 7.31 -15.50 -2.92
N VAL A 162 8.44 -16.02 -2.41
CA VAL A 162 8.84 -17.41 -2.56
C VAL A 162 8.16 -18.24 -1.46
N LYS A 163 7.31 -19.18 -1.87
CA LYS A 163 6.46 -19.97 -0.95
C LYS A 163 7.19 -21.09 -0.23
N THR A 164 8.18 -21.70 -0.87
CA THR A 164 8.88 -22.87 -0.33
C THR A 164 10.34 -22.83 -0.72
N VAL A 165 11.17 -23.19 0.24
CA VAL A 165 12.61 -23.37 0.07
C VAL A 165 12.90 -24.74 0.63
N ALA A 166 13.45 -25.64 -0.19
CA ALA A 166 13.91 -26.93 0.29
C ALA A 166 15.19 -26.71 1.10
N ILE A 167 15.06 -26.59 2.43
CA ILE A 167 16.22 -26.52 3.32
C ILE A 167 16.77 -27.94 3.43
N THR A 168 17.98 -28.18 2.90
CA THR A 168 18.64 -29.49 2.97
C THR A 168 19.70 -29.48 4.07
N ARG A 169 20.07 -30.67 4.58
CA ARG A 169 21.19 -30.84 5.53
C ARG A 169 22.55 -30.35 5.00
N GLN A 170 22.67 -30.13 3.69
CA GLN A 170 23.88 -29.62 3.02
C GLN A 170 23.84 -28.10 2.78
N GLY A 171 22.89 -27.39 3.42
CA GLY A 171 22.66 -25.96 3.25
C GLY A 171 21.46 -25.64 2.35
N VAL A 172 21.30 -24.34 2.06
CA VAL A 172 20.25 -23.80 1.20
C VAL A 172 20.67 -23.87 -0.27
N ARG A 173 20.12 -24.82 -1.05
CA ARG A 173 20.38 -24.93 -2.51
C ARG A 173 19.64 -23.84 -3.33
N PHE A 174 19.97 -22.56 -3.18
CA PHE A 174 19.21 -21.50 -3.87
C PHE A 174 20.04 -20.28 -4.34
N THR A 175 21.26 -20.49 -4.81
CA THR A 175 22.01 -19.41 -5.48
C THR A 175 21.22 -18.93 -6.72
N GLY A 176 20.53 -17.79 -6.59
CA GLY A 176 19.82 -17.13 -7.70
C GLY A 176 18.29 -17.12 -7.67
N LEU A 177 17.62 -17.80 -6.72
CA LEU A 177 16.14 -17.81 -6.63
C LEU A 177 15.58 -16.87 -5.55
N VAL A 178 16.36 -16.60 -4.50
CA VAL A 178 15.99 -15.68 -3.42
C VAL A 178 16.99 -14.52 -3.44
N THR A 179 16.47 -13.30 -3.40
CA THR A 179 17.30 -12.08 -3.32
C THR A 179 17.30 -11.50 -1.91
N HIS A 180 16.16 -11.60 -1.22
CA HIS A 180 15.94 -11.03 0.09
C HIS A 180 15.25 -12.06 0.98
N ALA A 181 15.61 -12.08 2.25
CA ALA A 181 14.89 -12.83 3.27
C ALA A 181 14.53 -11.91 4.44
N PHE A 182 13.27 -11.93 4.84
CA PHE A 182 12.79 -11.27 6.05
C PHE A 182 12.50 -12.30 7.12
N TYR A 183 13.03 -12.07 8.31
CA TYR A 183 13.05 -13.10 9.33
C TYR A 183 12.80 -12.54 10.75
N ASP A 184 12.17 -13.37 11.59
CA ASP A 184 12.08 -13.15 13.03
C ASP A 184 13.35 -13.68 13.73
N ALA A 185 13.64 -13.18 14.94
CA ALA A 185 14.83 -13.58 15.71
C ALA A 185 14.96 -15.11 15.91
N THR A 186 13.84 -15.84 15.92
CA THR A 186 13.78 -17.31 15.99
C THR A 186 14.51 -18.01 14.83
N TYR A 187 14.68 -17.33 13.68
CA TYR A 187 15.33 -17.86 12.48
C TYR A 187 16.73 -17.29 12.23
N GLU A 188 17.38 -16.64 13.20
CA GLU A 188 18.71 -16.03 13.00
C GLU A 188 19.75 -17.03 12.47
N HIS A 189 19.71 -18.29 12.91
CA HIS A 189 20.60 -19.34 12.39
C HIS A 189 20.42 -19.54 10.87
N LEU A 190 19.18 -19.69 10.40
CA LEU A 190 18.88 -19.84 8.98
C LEU A 190 19.22 -18.56 8.20
N ALA A 191 18.95 -17.39 8.78
CA ALA A 191 19.31 -16.12 8.18
C ALA A 191 20.84 -16.00 8.00
N SER A 192 21.64 -16.49 8.95
CA SER A 192 23.10 -16.53 8.83
C SER A 192 23.58 -17.40 7.66
N GLU A 193 22.96 -18.56 7.45
CA GLU A 193 23.26 -19.43 6.28
C GLU A 193 22.89 -18.76 4.95
N LEU A 194 21.74 -18.08 4.90
CA LEU A 194 21.30 -17.32 3.74
C LEU A 194 22.25 -16.15 3.43
N LYS A 195 22.69 -15.42 4.46
CA LYS A 195 23.70 -14.34 4.33
C LYS A 195 25.00 -14.86 3.72
N LYS A 196 25.50 -16.02 4.16
CA LYS A 196 26.70 -16.68 3.59
C LYS A 196 26.53 -17.06 2.11
N SER A 197 25.29 -17.26 1.69
CA SER A 197 24.92 -17.59 0.30
C SER A 197 24.63 -16.34 -0.56
N GLY A 198 24.88 -15.13 -0.04
CA GLY A 198 24.68 -13.86 -0.75
C GLY A 198 23.25 -13.31 -0.74
N VAL A 199 22.36 -13.86 0.10
CA VAL A 199 20.99 -13.34 0.26
C VAL A 199 20.99 -12.16 1.24
N ALA A 200 20.31 -11.07 0.88
CA ALA A 200 20.15 -9.92 1.75
C ALA A 200 19.10 -10.21 2.84
N CYS A 201 19.48 -10.19 4.11
CA CYS A 201 18.62 -10.58 5.23
C CYS A 201 18.32 -9.40 6.15
N TYR A 202 17.04 -9.16 6.42
CA TYR A 202 16.57 -8.02 7.22
C TYR A 202 15.42 -8.40 8.15
N GLU A 203 15.18 -7.59 9.17
CA GLU A 203 13.92 -7.66 9.91
C GLU A 203 12.75 -7.10 9.08
N PRO A 204 11.51 -7.59 9.26
CA PRO A 204 10.37 -7.16 8.46
C PRO A 204 10.05 -5.66 8.52
N VAL A 205 10.47 -4.96 9.59
CA VAL A 205 10.32 -3.50 9.72
C VAL A 205 10.97 -2.74 8.55
N PHE A 206 12.05 -3.29 7.99
CA PHE A 206 12.79 -2.71 6.88
C PHE A 206 11.93 -2.50 5.62
N ILE A 207 10.90 -3.31 5.39
CA ILE A 207 9.98 -3.14 4.25
C ILE A 207 9.31 -1.76 4.30
N GLY A 208 8.79 -1.37 5.47
CA GLY A 208 8.18 -0.06 5.64
C GLY A 208 9.19 1.07 5.48
N GLU A 209 10.43 0.87 5.93
CA GLU A 209 11.50 1.83 5.73
C GLU A 209 11.84 2.03 4.25
N CYS A 210 11.92 0.95 3.47
CA CYS A 210 12.13 1.03 2.02
C CYS A 210 11.04 1.84 1.33
N ILE A 211 9.78 1.73 1.77
CA ILE A 211 8.67 2.48 1.15
C ILE A 211 8.78 3.97 1.49
N LEU A 212 9.16 4.28 2.73
CA LEU A 212 9.13 5.65 3.25
C LEU A 212 10.41 6.45 3.00
N LYS A 213 11.59 5.82 2.95
CA LYS A 213 12.90 6.53 2.98
C LYS A 213 13.59 6.71 1.60
N VAL A 214 12.99 6.30 0.49
CA VAL A 214 13.77 5.90 -0.72
C VAL A 214 13.34 6.72 -1.96
N TRP A 215 14.17 7.50 -2.70
CA TRP A 215 15.62 7.78 -2.79
C TRP A 215 15.86 9.29 -3.09
N ASN A 216 17.00 9.85 -2.67
CA ASN A 216 17.78 10.82 -3.47
C ASN A 216 18.84 10.05 -4.24
#